data_AF-A0A929V5T4-F1
#
_entry.id   AF-A0A929V5T4-F1
#
_cell.length_a   1.000
_cell.length_b   1.000
_cell.length_c   1.000
_cell.angle_alpha   90.00
_cell.angle_beta   90.00
_cell.angle_gamma   90.00
#
_symmetry.space_group_name_H-M   'P 1'
#
loop_
_entity.id
_entity.type
_entity.pdbx_description
1 polymer ?
#
loop_
_entity_poly.entity_id
_entity_poly.type
_entity_poly.pdbx_seq_one_letter_code
_entity_poly.pdbx_strand_id
1 'polypeptide(L)'
;LNPSATSEDAKACFTQIISLAKKESAIFIRIEPQKFTNNSPIQMDNLSENQKKLNVAQYFNLNQKLLRKTKDLNPAETWCLDLTSSVPEILTNFSQGTRTRHNNYKKKGLTVEVTKNPEDIRYLVSLQHKLAKERHIASFSEQYLKTELSQPFASLYLIRYQNPSTTLPTSAINAQVKNTPEKTNLTSSTRIKLEKTNITSSTSAKNALVETPKKDIKPTKPTPKDGEIIAASLFFDYQGTRFYMQSAANLDFKHLPATVALLSHAIFTAKEDGLKTLDFWGIAPEDADASHPWYGFTEFKKSFGGYEKIYAGTFDYLINPRKYHLYSILRKINRIKRKIIKTKD
;
A
#
# COMPACT_ATOMS: atom_id res chain seq x y z
N LEU A 1 18.44 15.84 -3.17
CA LEU A 1 18.41 17.19 -2.56
C LEU A 1 19.48 17.26 -1.49
N ASN A 2 20.14 18.40 -1.34
CA ASN A 2 21.19 18.61 -0.35
C ASN A 2 20.61 18.46 1.08
N PRO A 3 21.05 17.48 1.90
CA PRO A 3 20.57 17.31 3.27
C PRO A 3 20.90 18.51 4.18
N SER A 4 21.79 19.40 3.74
CA SER A 4 22.16 20.64 4.42
C SER A 4 21.24 21.82 4.11
N ALA A 5 20.20 21.66 3.28
CA ALA A 5 19.29 22.74 2.95
C ALA A 5 18.55 23.27 4.20
N THR A 6 18.67 24.56 4.43
CA THR A 6 18.13 25.29 5.58
C THR A 6 16.78 25.95 5.27
N SER A 7 16.15 26.54 6.28
CA SER A 7 14.92 27.32 6.08
C SER A 7 15.20 28.58 5.24
N GLU A 8 16.40 29.13 5.34
CA GLU A 8 16.91 30.29 4.61
C GLU A 8 17.04 29.96 3.12
N ASP A 9 17.54 28.77 2.80
CA ASP A 9 17.61 28.29 1.41
C ASP A 9 16.22 28.16 0.78
N ALA A 10 15.23 27.69 1.54
CA ALA A 10 13.86 27.60 1.08
C ALA A 10 13.27 28.99 0.77
N LYS A 11 13.51 29.99 1.64
CA LYS A 11 13.09 31.39 1.43
C LYS A 11 13.79 32.01 0.21
N ALA A 12 15.09 31.81 0.07
CA ALA A 12 15.88 32.30 -1.06
C ALA A 12 15.42 31.68 -2.38
N CYS A 13 15.22 30.36 -2.40
CA CYS A 13 14.68 29.63 -3.54
C CYS A 13 13.30 30.18 -3.95
N PHE A 14 12.39 30.36 -3.00
CA PHE A 14 11.05 30.86 -3.31
C PHE A 14 11.07 32.28 -3.87
N THR A 15 11.97 33.14 -3.39
CA THR A 15 12.18 34.48 -3.95
C THR A 15 12.56 34.42 -5.43
N GLN A 16 13.44 33.49 -5.82
CA GLN A 16 13.79 33.27 -7.22
C GLN A 16 12.62 32.71 -8.02
N ILE A 17 11.82 31.80 -7.46
CA ILE A 17 10.61 31.28 -8.11
C ILE A 17 9.60 32.41 -8.37
N ILE A 18 9.42 33.36 -7.44
CA ILE A 18 8.57 34.54 -7.65
C ILE A 18 9.10 35.41 -8.80
N SER A 19 10.41 35.63 -8.86
CA SER A 19 11.04 36.39 -9.96
C SER A 19 10.79 35.71 -11.31
N LEU A 20 11.03 34.40 -11.39
CA LEU A 20 10.77 33.60 -12.59
C LEU A 20 9.29 33.64 -12.96
N ALA A 21 8.38 33.46 -12.01
CA ALA A 21 6.94 33.48 -12.26
C ALA A 21 6.47 34.84 -12.83
N LYS A 22 7.06 35.95 -12.38
CA LYS A 22 6.79 37.28 -12.96
C LYS A 22 7.32 37.38 -14.39
N LYS A 23 8.55 36.91 -14.64
CA LYS A 23 9.16 36.88 -15.99
C LYS A 23 8.32 36.07 -16.98
N GLU A 24 7.86 34.89 -16.56
CA GLU A 24 7.03 33.99 -17.37
C GLU A 24 5.55 34.39 -17.39
N SER A 25 5.18 35.56 -16.84
CA SER A 25 3.80 36.05 -16.79
C SER A 25 2.80 35.08 -16.13
N ALA A 26 3.27 34.25 -15.19
CA ALA A 26 2.44 33.32 -14.46
C ALA A 26 1.38 34.04 -13.62
N ILE A 27 0.21 33.42 -13.48
CA ILE A 27 -0.90 33.99 -12.69
C ILE A 27 -0.69 33.75 -11.18
N PHE A 28 -0.18 32.56 -10.84
CA PHE A 28 0.08 32.11 -9.47
C PHE A 28 1.15 31.02 -9.49
N ILE A 29 1.78 30.78 -8.33
CA ILE A 29 2.65 29.63 -8.06
C ILE A 29 1.86 28.66 -7.19
N ARG A 30 1.77 27.39 -7.58
CA ARG A 30 1.13 26.34 -6.77
C ARG A 30 2.18 25.54 -6.02
N ILE A 31 2.00 25.39 -4.71
CA ILE A 31 2.92 24.70 -3.82
C ILE A 31 2.20 23.74 -2.88
N GLU A 32 2.91 22.68 -2.48
CA GLU A 32 2.43 21.68 -1.51
C GLU A 32 3.59 21.28 -0.58
N PRO A 33 3.85 22.06 0.47
CA PRO A 33 5.01 21.85 1.33
C PRO A 33 4.85 20.61 2.22
N GLN A 34 5.92 19.79 2.25
CA GLN A 34 5.94 18.48 2.93
C GLN A 34 6.60 18.51 4.32
N LYS A 35 7.55 19.44 4.57
CA LYS A 35 8.30 19.58 5.84
C LYS A 35 8.36 21.05 6.29
N PHE A 36 7.29 21.54 6.91
CA PHE A 36 7.18 22.94 7.34
C PHE A 36 6.88 23.10 8.84
N THR A 37 6.90 22.01 9.60
CA THR A 37 6.69 22.00 11.07
C THR A 37 7.93 22.31 11.88
N ASN A 38 9.14 22.36 11.29
CA ASN A 38 10.36 22.63 12.06
C ASN A 38 10.37 24.01 12.76
N ASN A 39 9.41 24.89 12.46
CA ASN A 39 9.24 26.19 13.09
C ASN A 39 8.02 26.30 14.03
N SER A 40 7.32 25.18 14.32
CA SER A 40 6.13 25.18 15.18
C SER A 40 6.17 24.00 16.16
N PRO A 41 6.09 24.23 17.48
CA PRO A 41 6.05 23.16 18.49
C PRO A 41 4.73 22.36 18.49
N ILE A 42 3.77 22.73 17.64
CA ILE A 42 2.43 22.12 17.57
C ILE A 42 2.40 21.05 16.47
N GLN A 43 1.96 19.83 16.81
CA GLN A 43 1.64 18.76 15.86
C GLN A 43 0.57 19.24 14.87
N MET A 44 0.74 18.94 13.57
CA MET A 44 -0.07 19.48 12.47
C MET A 44 -1.57 19.19 12.61
N ASP A 45 -1.86 18.14 13.35
CA ASP A 45 -3.12 17.44 13.49
C ASP A 45 -4.20 18.33 14.12
N ASN A 46 -3.79 19.39 14.83
CA ASN A 46 -4.69 20.33 15.51
C ASN A 46 -4.68 21.75 14.90
N LEU A 47 -4.06 21.95 13.75
CA LEU A 47 -3.99 23.29 13.13
C LEU A 47 -5.21 23.56 12.24
N SER A 48 -5.90 24.67 12.52
CA SER A 48 -6.88 25.25 11.60
C SER A 48 -6.25 25.58 10.26
N GLU A 49 -7.06 25.65 9.19
CA GLU A 49 -6.58 26.03 7.86
C GLU A 49 -5.84 27.38 7.85
N ASN A 50 -6.28 28.34 8.67
CA ASN A 50 -5.62 29.64 8.81
C ASN A 50 -4.25 29.53 9.46
N GLN A 51 -4.08 28.66 10.46
CA GLN A 51 -2.78 28.37 11.06
C GLN A 51 -1.86 27.64 10.07
N LYS A 52 -2.37 26.63 9.33
CA LYS A 52 -1.62 25.97 8.26
C LYS A 52 -1.14 26.99 7.22
N LYS A 53 -2.03 27.89 6.79
CA LYS A 53 -1.72 28.98 5.86
C LYS A 53 -0.66 29.95 6.40
N LEU A 54 -0.75 30.32 7.69
CA LEU A 54 0.23 31.18 8.35
C LEU A 54 1.61 30.51 8.38
N ASN A 55 1.67 29.23 8.74
CA ASN A 55 2.92 28.47 8.79
C ASN A 55 3.57 28.37 7.40
N VAL A 56 2.80 28.11 6.35
CA VAL A 56 3.30 28.10 4.96
C VAL A 56 3.84 29.48 4.58
N ALA A 57 3.13 30.55 4.94
CA ALA A 57 3.58 31.91 4.67
C ALA A 57 4.90 32.22 5.39
N GLN A 58 5.03 31.87 6.67
CA GLN A 58 6.26 32.07 7.45
C GLN A 58 7.43 31.24 6.92
N TYR A 59 7.20 29.97 6.58
CA TYR A 59 8.23 29.06 6.09
C TYR A 59 8.92 29.59 4.82
N PHE A 60 8.16 30.14 3.88
CA PHE A 60 8.67 30.68 2.62
C PHE A 60 8.85 32.21 2.60
N ASN A 61 8.64 32.89 3.74
CA ASN A 61 8.63 34.37 3.84
C ASN A 61 7.68 35.05 2.83
N LEU A 62 6.43 34.60 2.79
CA LEU A 62 5.40 35.06 1.86
C LEU A 62 4.39 35.98 2.53
N ASN A 63 3.84 36.89 1.73
CA ASN A 63 2.66 37.65 2.12
C ASN A 63 1.43 36.73 2.22
N GLN A 64 0.98 36.44 3.43
CA GLN A 64 -0.19 35.59 3.71
C GLN A 64 -1.47 36.06 2.99
N LYS A 65 -1.64 37.37 2.74
CA LYS A 65 -2.80 37.92 2.01
C LYS A 65 -2.83 37.50 0.56
N LEU A 66 -1.69 37.09 -0.01
CA LEU A 66 -1.57 36.56 -1.38
C LEU A 66 -1.56 35.04 -1.43
N LEU A 67 -1.65 34.34 -0.30
CA LEU A 67 -1.75 32.89 -0.26
C LEU A 67 -3.22 32.45 -0.27
N ARG A 68 -3.57 31.43 -1.04
CA ARG A 68 -4.93 30.87 -1.12
C ARG A 68 -4.88 29.35 -0.99
N LYS A 69 -5.65 28.78 -0.07
CA LYS A 69 -5.88 27.34 -0.01
C LYS A 69 -6.66 26.93 -1.27
N THR A 70 -6.27 25.81 -1.87
CA THR A 70 -6.97 25.21 -3.01
C THR A 70 -7.32 23.77 -2.66
N LYS A 71 -8.13 23.12 -3.50
CA LYS A 71 -8.26 21.66 -3.46
C LYS A 71 -6.88 21.04 -3.57
N ASP A 72 -6.61 20.09 -2.69
CA ASP A 72 -5.32 19.41 -2.62
C ASP A 72 -5.06 18.59 -3.88
N LEU A 73 -3.81 18.61 -4.34
CA LEU A 73 -3.35 17.79 -5.46
C LEU A 73 -3.08 16.36 -5.00
N ASN A 74 -2.39 16.21 -3.87
CA ASN A 74 -2.21 14.92 -3.20
C ASN A 74 -2.97 14.90 -1.88
N PRO A 75 -3.23 13.71 -1.31
CA PRO A 75 -3.84 13.60 0.01
C PRO A 75 -3.03 14.37 1.06
N ALA A 76 -3.70 15.27 1.79
CA ALA A 76 -3.09 16.00 2.88
C ALA A 76 -2.93 15.16 4.16
N GLU A 77 -3.57 14.00 4.22
CA GLU A 77 -3.50 13.05 5.33
C GLU A 77 -3.08 11.70 4.75
N THR A 78 -1.96 11.17 5.22
CA THR A 78 -1.44 9.86 4.80
C THR A 78 -1.17 8.99 6.02
N TRP A 79 -1.02 7.69 5.79
CA TRP A 79 -0.64 6.74 6.84
C TRP A 79 0.78 6.27 6.61
N CYS A 80 1.63 6.36 7.64
CA CYS A 80 3.06 6.03 7.56
C CYS A 80 3.40 4.89 8.52
N LEU A 81 4.38 4.07 8.14
CA LEU A 81 5.00 3.07 8.99
C LEU A 81 6.47 3.39 9.19
N ASP A 82 6.92 3.42 10.44
CA ASP A 82 8.33 3.50 10.79
C ASP A 82 9.01 2.15 10.54
N LEU A 83 10.11 2.17 9.78
CA LEU A 83 10.89 0.99 9.43
C LEU A 83 12.21 0.91 10.21
N THR A 84 12.48 1.84 11.12
CA THR A 84 13.70 1.84 11.94
C THR A 84 13.69 0.75 13.00
N SER A 85 12.52 0.47 13.61
CA SER A 85 12.26 -0.62 14.54
C SER A 85 12.61 -2.02 14.00
N SER A 86 12.84 -2.98 14.89
CA SER A 86 13.19 -4.36 14.49
C SER A 86 12.02 -5.07 13.77
N VAL A 87 12.32 -6.09 12.95
CA VAL A 87 11.27 -6.88 12.25
C VAL A 87 10.23 -7.48 13.23
N PRO A 88 10.62 -8.11 14.37
CA PRO A 88 9.66 -8.62 15.34
C PRO A 88 8.75 -7.54 15.94
N GLU A 89 9.30 -6.33 16.17
CA GLU A 89 8.55 -5.20 16.71
C GLU A 89 7.52 -4.67 15.69
N ILE A 90 7.92 -4.49 14.43
CA ILE A 90 7.02 -4.12 13.33
C ILE A 90 5.88 -5.14 13.21
N LEU A 91 6.20 -6.44 13.22
CA LEU A 91 5.20 -7.51 13.17
C LEU A 91 4.27 -7.49 14.39
N THR A 92 4.76 -7.05 15.55
CA THR A 92 3.96 -6.95 16.77
C THR A 92 2.92 -5.84 16.70
N ASN A 93 3.18 -4.81 15.89
CA ASN A 93 2.25 -3.72 15.63
C ASN A 93 1.21 -4.03 14.54
N PHE A 94 1.39 -5.12 13.77
CA PHE A 94 0.35 -5.57 12.85
C PHE A 94 -0.85 -6.07 13.66
N SER A 95 -2.06 -5.77 13.19
CA SER A 95 -3.27 -6.41 13.72
C SER A 95 -3.14 -7.94 13.65
N GLN A 96 -3.77 -8.65 14.58
CA GLN A 96 -3.70 -10.11 14.63
C GLN A 96 -4.12 -10.77 13.30
N GLY A 97 -5.14 -10.23 12.64
CA GLY A 97 -5.61 -10.69 11.34
C GLY A 97 -4.57 -10.49 10.23
N THR A 98 -3.94 -9.33 10.17
CA THR A 98 -2.89 -9.02 9.18
C THR A 98 -1.65 -9.88 9.41
N ARG A 99 -1.20 -10.03 10.66
CA ARG A 99 -0.07 -10.89 11.03
C ARG A 99 -0.32 -12.35 10.67
N THR A 100 -1.53 -12.86 10.94
CA THR A 100 -1.90 -14.23 10.57
C THR A 100 -1.87 -14.45 9.05
N ARG A 101 -2.34 -13.46 8.27
CA ARG A 101 -2.31 -13.50 6.81
C ARG A 101 -0.89 -13.43 6.27
N HIS A 102 -0.04 -12.58 6.85
CA HIS A 102 1.39 -12.50 6.55
C HIS A 102 2.08 -13.85 6.78
N ASN A 103 1.87 -14.48 7.93
CA ASN A 103 2.54 -15.74 8.27
C ASN A 103 2.13 -16.93 7.39
N ASN A 104 0.96 -16.86 6.74
CA ASN A 104 0.36 -18.00 6.04
C ASN A 104 0.21 -17.81 4.54
N TYR A 105 0.55 -16.66 3.95
CA TYR A 105 0.31 -16.44 2.51
C TYR A 105 1.05 -17.44 1.62
N LYS A 106 2.30 -17.81 1.96
CA LYS A 106 3.08 -18.79 1.21
C LYS A 106 2.42 -20.17 1.19
N LYS A 107 1.87 -20.61 2.33
CA LYS A 107 1.12 -21.87 2.46
C LYS A 107 -0.16 -21.87 1.62
N LYS A 108 -0.65 -20.70 1.23
CA LYS A 108 -1.80 -20.52 0.33
C LYS A 108 -1.38 -20.40 -1.14
N GLY A 109 -0.14 -20.73 -1.47
CA GLY A 109 0.36 -20.71 -2.84
C GLY A 109 0.65 -19.31 -3.37
N LEU A 110 0.94 -18.33 -2.50
CA LEU A 110 1.25 -16.97 -2.95
C LEU A 110 2.75 -16.71 -2.89
N THR A 111 3.31 -16.26 -4.02
CA THR A 111 4.68 -15.75 -4.12
C THR A 111 4.67 -14.28 -4.49
N VAL A 112 5.73 -13.56 -4.12
CA VAL A 112 5.90 -12.14 -4.46
C VAL A 112 7.07 -12.02 -5.43
N GLU A 113 6.85 -11.29 -6.52
CA GLU A 113 7.85 -10.98 -7.53
C GLU A 113 8.01 -9.46 -7.60
N VAL A 114 9.25 -8.99 -7.80
CA VAL A 114 9.56 -7.57 -7.99
C VAL A 114 10.16 -7.40 -9.37
N THR A 115 9.62 -6.48 -10.15
CA THR A 115 10.09 -6.16 -11.50
C THR A 115 10.24 -4.65 -11.68
N LYS A 116 11.22 -4.27 -12.50
CA LYS A 116 11.41 -2.90 -12.99
C LYS A 116 11.20 -2.80 -14.49
N ASN A 117 10.79 -3.89 -15.15
CA ASN A 117 10.49 -3.90 -16.58
C ASN A 117 9.18 -3.14 -16.84
N PRO A 118 9.21 -2.00 -17.58
CA PRO A 118 8.00 -1.22 -17.85
C PRO A 118 6.87 -2.03 -18.51
N GLU A 119 7.21 -3.07 -19.28
CA GLU A 119 6.21 -3.91 -19.95
C GLU A 119 5.37 -4.74 -18.98
N ASP A 120 5.86 -5.00 -17.77
CA ASP A 120 5.11 -5.75 -16.74
C ASP A 120 3.98 -4.93 -16.10
N ILE A 121 3.91 -3.61 -16.36
CA ILE A 121 2.81 -2.78 -15.88
C ILE A 121 1.45 -3.24 -16.40
N ARG A 122 1.43 -3.98 -17.52
CA ARG A 122 0.23 -4.60 -18.09
C ARG A 122 -0.54 -5.43 -17.06
N TYR A 123 0.15 -6.05 -16.10
CA TYR A 123 -0.51 -6.81 -15.03
C TYR A 123 -1.32 -5.90 -14.10
N LEU A 124 -0.73 -4.78 -13.64
CA LEU A 124 -1.43 -3.80 -12.82
C LEU A 124 -2.59 -3.15 -13.58
N VAL A 125 -2.37 -2.76 -14.84
CA VAL A 125 -3.39 -2.17 -15.71
C VAL A 125 -4.57 -3.13 -15.88
N SER A 126 -4.32 -4.42 -16.14
CA SER A 126 -5.38 -5.42 -16.30
C SER A 126 -6.27 -5.54 -15.04
N LEU A 127 -5.64 -5.54 -13.86
CA LEU A 127 -6.33 -5.59 -12.58
C LEU A 127 -7.11 -4.29 -12.30
N GLN A 128 -6.53 -3.13 -12.64
CA GLN A 128 -7.19 -1.83 -12.51
C GLN A 128 -8.38 -1.70 -13.44
N HIS A 129 -8.30 -2.16 -14.69
CA HIS A 129 -9.42 -2.14 -15.63
C HIS A 129 -10.58 -3.01 -15.15
N LYS A 130 -10.29 -4.21 -14.62
CA LYS A 130 -11.31 -5.07 -14.03
C LYS A 130 -12.01 -4.38 -12.86
N LEU A 131 -11.22 -3.80 -11.94
CA LEU A 131 -11.75 -3.05 -10.79
C LEU A 131 -12.55 -1.80 -11.23
N ALA A 132 -12.05 -1.07 -12.23
CA ALA A 132 -12.68 0.13 -12.79
C ALA A 132 -14.05 -0.18 -13.40
N LYS A 133 -14.17 -1.32 -14.11
CA LYS A 133 -15.43 -1.80 -14.65
C LYS A 133 -16.43 -2.17 -13.54
N GLU A 134 -15.97 -2.85 -12.49
CA GLU A 134 -16.81 -3.27 -11.36
C GLU A 134 -17.26 -2.10 -10.46
N ARG A 135 -16.42 -1.07 -10.34
CA ARG A 135 -16.64 0.06 -9.40
C ARG A 135 -16.97 1.38 -10.09
N HIS A 136 -17.04 1.42 -11.42
CA HIS A 136 -17.25 2.62 -12.23
C HIS A 136 -16.29 3.77 -11.90
N ILE A 137 -15.02 3.45 -11.65
CA ILE A 137 -13.95 4.43 -11.36
C ILE A 137 -13.06 4.68 -12.57
N ALA A 138 -12.44 5.86 -12.64
CA ALA A 138 -11.45 6.16 -13.66
C ALA A 138 -10.11 5.45 -13.36
N SER A 139 -9.45 4.94 -14.39
CA SER A 139 -8.09 4.38 -14.32
C SER A 139 -7.09 5.25 -15.07
N PHE A 140 -5.81 5.15 -14.70
CA PHE A 140 -4.73 5.77 -15.46
C PHE A 140 -4.51 5.03 -16.79
N SER A 141 -3.92 5.71 -17.77
CA SER A 141 -3.53 5.06 -19.02
C SER A 141 -2.32 4.15 -18.79
N GLU A 142 -2.26 3.06 -19.55
CA GLU A 142 -1.10 2.16 -19.52
C GLU A 142 0.20 2.91 -19.82
N GLN A 143 0.21 3.78 -20.82
CA GLN A 143 1.39 4.56 -21.19
C GLN A 143 1.89 5.46 -20.04
N TYR A 144 0.96 6.04 -19.26
CA TYR A 144 1.31 6.83 -18.10
C TYR A 144 2.02 5.97 -17.05
N LEU A 145 1.45 4.81 -16.70
CA LEU A 145 2.05 3.90 -15.71
C LEU A 145 3.36 3.25 -16.20
N LYS A 146 3.50 3.00 -17.52
CA LYS A 146 4.78 2.60 -18.13
C LYS A 146 5.86 3.64 -17.88
N THR A 147 5.51 4.91 -18.07
CA THR A 147 6.42 6.05 -17.85
C THR A 147 6.81 6.20 -16.38
N GLU A 148 5.90 5.89 -15.46
CA GLU A 148 6.20 5.85 -14.03
C GLU A 148 7.14 4.68 -13.68
N LEU A 149 6.87 3.46 -14.15
CA LEU A 149 7.70 2.29 -13.87
C LEU A 149 9.09 2.36 -14.51
N SER A 150 9.25 3.11 -15.60
CA SER A 150 10.57 3.31 -16.23
C SER A 150 11.51 4.20 -15.40
N GLN A 151 11.02 4.83 -14.33
CA GLN A 151 11.87 5.68 -13.48
C GLN A 151 12.75 4.82 -12.57
N PRO A 152 13.99 5.25 -12.29
CA PRO A 152 14.95 4.45 -11.49
C PRO A 152 14.49 4.22 -10.05
N PHE A 153 13.67 5.12 -9.52
CA PHE A 153 13.08 5.05 -8.19
C PHE A 153 11.81 4.17 -8.12
N ALA A 154 11.33 3.66 -9.26
CA ALA A 154 10.10 2.89 -9.32
C ALA A 154 10.34 1.38 -9.31
N SER A 155 9.39 0.64 -8.72
CA SER A 155 9.37 -0.82 -8.74
C SER A 155 7.93 -1.34 -8.69
N LEU A 156 7.67 -2.43 -9.41
CA LEU A 156 6.36 -3.08 -9.45
C LEU A 156 6.44 -4.43 -8.72
N TYR A 157 5.56 -4.60 -7.74
CA TYR A 157 5.42 -5.83 -6.98
C TYR A 157 4.21 -6.59 -7.51
N LEU A 158 4.38 -7.89 -7.77
CA LEU A 158 3.36 -8.78 -8.31
C LEU A 158 3.13 -9.95 -7.35
N ILE A 159 1.87 -10.34 -7.15
CA ILE A 159 1.52 -11.59 -6.46
C ILE A 159 1.12 -12.63 -7.48
N ARG A 160 1.93 -13.68 -7.57
CA ARG A 160 1.63 -14.86 -8.38
C ARG A 160 1.01 -15.93 -7.51
N TYR A 161 -0.05 -16.55 -8.01
CA TYR A 161 -0.60 -17.78 -7.45
C TYR A 161 0.12 -18.99 -8.05
N GLN A 162 0.55 -19.90 -7.18
CA GLN A 162 1.11 -21.19 -7.52
C GLN A 162 0.30 -22.26 -6.79
N ASN A 163 -0.23 -23.23 -7.52
CA ASN A 163 -1.01 -24.29 -6.92
C ASN A 163 -0.08 -25.15 -6.02
N PRO A 164 -0.37 -25.29 -4.71
CA PRO A 164 0.48 -26.07 -3.80
C PRO A 164 0.66 -27.54 -4.21
N SER A 165 -0.22 -28.08 -5.07
CA SER A 165 -0.12 -29.44 -5.60
C SER A 165 0.88 -29.61 -6.75
N THR A 166 1.31 -28.53 -7.43
CA THR A 166 2.27 -28.60 -8.55
C THR A 166 3.74 -28.53 -8.12
N THR A 167 4.04 -28.28 -6.84
CA THR A 167 5.42 -28.19 -6.30
C THR A 167 6.06 -29.53 -5.88
N LEU A 168 5.70 -30.65 -6.52
CA LEU A 168 6.39 -31.93 -6.35
C LEU A 168 7.15 -32.34 -7.64
N PRO A 169 8.47 -32.12 -7.73
CA PRO A 169 9.33 -33.04 -8.44
C PRO A 169 9.63 -34.22 -7.51
N THR A 170 8.95 -35.34 -7.74
CA THR A 170 9.34 -36.66 -7.25
C THR A 170 10.63 -37.09 -7.95
N SER A 171 11.80 -36.61 -7.47
CA SER A 171 13.12 -37.21 -7.76
C SER A 171 14.26 -36.42 -7.11
N ALA A 172 14.38 -36.44 -5.77
CA ALA A 172 15.63 -36.22 -5.03
C ALA A 172 15.46 -36.41 -3.49
N ILE A 173 14.69 -37.40 -3.04
CA ILE A 173 14.77 -37.88 -1.64
C ILE A 173 14.78 -39.40 -1.70
N ASN A 174 15.86 -39.96 -2.23
CA ASN A 174 16.27 -41.36 -2.10
C ASN A 174 17.74 -41.47 -2.51
N ALA A 175 18.59 -40.70 -1.85
CA ALA A 175 20.03 -40.85 -1.96
C ALA A 175 20.71 -40.27 -0.72
N GLN A 176 20.35 -40.75 0.48
CA GLN A 176 21.24 -40.81 1.67
C GLN A 176 20.62 -41.74 2.73
N VAL A 177 20.62 -43.05 2.46
CA VAL A 177 20.69 -44.08 3.51
C VAL A 177 21.71 -45.10 3.04
N LYS A 178 22.96 -44.92 3.47
CA LYS A 178 23.98 -45.95 3.71
C LYS A 178 25.24 -45.26 4.18
N ASN A 179 25.45 -45.27 5.49
CA ASN A 179 26.69 -45.72 6.13
C ASN A 179 26.59 -45.45 7.64
N THR A 180 26.23 -46.50 8.37
CA THR A 180 26.58 -46.69 9.78
C THR A 180 28.02 -47.19 9.84
N PRO A 181 28.77 -46.81 10.88
CA PRO A 181 29.46 -47.83 11.66
C PRO A 181 29.07 -47.77 13.15
N GLU A 182 28.85 -48.96 13.70
CA GLU A 182 28.73 -49.25 15.13
C GLU A 182 29.96 -48.77 15.93
N LYS A 183 29.75 -48.34 17.18
CA LYS A 183 30.05 -49.14 18.39
C LYS A 183 29.88 -48.35 19.71
N THR A 184 29.15 -48.99 20.65
CA THR A 184 29.36 -49.13 22.12
C THR A 184 29.51 -47.88 23.00
N ASN A 185 29.03 -47.78 24.26
CA ASN A 185 28.22 -48.60 25.15
C ASN A 185 27.88 -47.72 26.40
N LEU A 186 26.89 -48.20 27.17
CA LEU A 186 26.79 -48.15 28.65
C LEU A 186 25.88 -47.11 29.35
N THR A 187 24.86 -47.69 30.01
CA THR A 187 24.31 -47.42 31.37
C THR A 187 23.59 -46.09 31.63
N SER A 188 22.47 -45.98 32.38
CA SER A 188 21.50 -46.89 33.02
C SER A 188 20.56 -45.98 33.85
N SER A 189 19.24 -46.20 33.83
CA SER A 189 18.35 -46.11 35.02
C SER A 189 16.86 -46.06 34.64
N THR A 190 16.26 -47.23 34.76
CA THR A 190 14.97 -47.57 35.37
C THR A 190 14.04 -46.44 35.85
N ARG A 191 12.81 -46.39 35.31
CA ARG A 191 11.59 -46.27 36.13
C ARG A 191 10.38 -46.89 35.44
N ILE A 192 9.89 -47.96 36.05
CA ILE A 192 8.65 -48.68 35.77
C ILE A 192 7.47 -47.90 36.38
N LYS A 193 6.35 -47.69 35.66
CA LYS A 193 5.01 -48.09 36.15
C LYS A 193 3.86 -48.00 35.12
N LEU A 194 3.32 -49.19 34.86
CA LEU A 194 1.92 -49.63 34.69
C LEU A 194 1.07 -49.18 33.49
N GLU A 195 0.83 -50.20 32.65
CA GLU A 195 -0.31 -50.41 31.76
C GLU A 195 -1.67 -50.43 32.49
N LYS A 196 -2.71 -50.02 31.75
CA LYS A 196 -3.99 -50.75 31.75
C LYS A 196 -4.39 -51.03 30.31
N THR A 197 -4.44 -52.32 30.02
CA THR A 197 -5.00 -52.99 28.85
C THR A 197 -6.52 -52.86 28.80
N ASN A 198 -7.09 -52.88 27.60
CA ASN A 198 -8.21 -53.76 27.28
C ASN A 198 -8.27 -54.01 25.76
N ILE A 199 -8.43 -55.30 25.46
CA ILE A 199 -8.35 -55.95 24.16
C ILE A 199 -9.78 -56.24 23.65
N THR A 200 -9.92 -56.38 22.32
CA THR A 200 -11.02 -57.02 21.55
C THR A 200 -12.37 -56.30 21.49
N SER A 201 -13.13 -56.26 20.39
CA SER A 201 -13.33 -57.27 19.34
C SER A 201 -13.95 -56.65 18.07
N SER A 202 -13.72 -57.34 16.96
CA SER A 202 -14.33 -57.16 15.64
C SER A 202 -15.80 -57.57 15.61
N THR A 203 -16.66 -56.80 14.92
CA THR A 203 -17.82 -57.36 14.21
C THR A 203 -18.19 -56.52 12.99
N SER A 204 -18.18 -57.16 11.82
CA SER A 204 -18.82 -56.66 10.60
C SER A 204 -20.34 -56.69 10.76
N ALA A 205 -21.02 -55.62 10.38
CA ALA A 205 -22.42 -55.66 9.98
C ALA A 205 -22.60 -54.79 8.74
N LYS A 206 -22.78 -55.44 7.59
CA LYS A 206 -23.41 -54.85 6.42
C LYS A 206 -24.86 -54.53 6.79
N ASN A 207 -25.36 -53.34 6.45
CA ASN A 207 -26.65 -53.16 5.76
C ASN A 207 -26.98 -51.70 5.45
N ALA A 208 -27.63 -51.55 4.29
CA ALA A 208 -28.44 -50.44 3.79
C ALA A 208 -27.75 -49.16 3.29
N LEU A 209 -27.76 -49.02 1.96
CA LEU A 209 -27.80 -47.73 1.28
C LEU A 209 -28.98 -46.93 1.86
N VAL A 210 -28.69 -45.89 2.61
CA VAL A 210 -29.58 -44.74 2.74
C VAL A 210 -28.96 -43.67 1.86
N GLU A 211 -29.58 -43.40 0.71
CA GLU A 211 -29.29 -42.19 -0.07
C GLU A 211 -29.57 -41.00 0.85
N THR A 212 -28.51 -40.45 1.40
CA THR A 212 -28.57 -39.15 2.06
C THR A 212 -28.72 -38.10 0.97
N PRO A 213 -29.64 -37.13 1.14
CA PRO A 213 -29.91 -36.14 0.12
C PRO A 213 -28.63 -35.39 -0.22
N LYS A 214 -28.38 -35.18 -1.53
CA LYS A 214 -27.27 -34.37 -2.05
C LYS A 214 -27.18 -33.08 -1.25
N LYS A 215 -26.20 -33.02 -0.34
CA LYS A 215 -25.86 -31.83 0.41
C LYS A 215 -25.51 -30.77 -0.63
N ASP A 216 -26.30 -29.70 -0.69
CA ASP A 216 -26.08 -28.58 -1.60
C ASP A 216 -24.59 -28.20 -1.61
N ILE A 217 -23.96 -28.39 -2.77
CA ILE A 217 -22.56 -28.03 -2.98
C ILE A 217 -22.49 -26.52 -2.83
N LYS A 218 -22.03 -26.03 -1.66
CA LYS A 218 -21.67 -24.61 -1.50
C LYS A 218 -20.81 -24.22 -2.70
N PRO A 219 -21.11 -23.12 -3.42
CA PRO A 219 -20.30 -22.72 -4.56
C PRO A 219 -18.84 -22.64 -4.11
N THR A 220 -18.00 -23.49 -4.69
CA THR A 220 -16.56 -23.51 -4.43
C THR A 220 -16.03 -22.11 -4.76
N LYS A 221 -15.37 -21.46 -3.80
CA LYS A 221 -14.75 -20.14 -4.03
C LYS A 221 -13.88 -20.24 -5.29
N PRO A 222 -13.92 -19.26 -6.19
CA PRO A 222 -13.14 -19.32 -7.41
C PRO A 222 -11.65 -19.38 -7.05
N THR A 223 -10.89 -20.26 -7.71
CA THR A 223 -9.45 -20.41 -7.49
C THR A 223 -8.70 -19.79 -8.67
N PRO A 224 -7.59 -19.05 -8.46
CA PRO A 224 -6.78 -18.55 -9.56
C PRO A 224 -6.18 -19.69 -10.38
N LYS A 225 -5.86 -19.42 -11.64
CA LYS A 225 -5.07 -20.35 -12.45
C LYS A 225 -3.63 -20.42 -11.93
N ASP A 226 -2.99 -21.56 -12.10
CA ASP A 226 -1.57 -21.70 -11.77
C ASP A 226 -0.74 -20.71 -12.58
N GLY A 227 0.14 -19.96 -11.91
CA GLY A 227 0.93 -18.89 -12.49
C GLY A 227 0.20 -17.55 -12.68
N GLU A 228 -1.08 -17.42 -12.31
CA GLU A 228 -1.83 -16.16 -12.50
C GLU A 228 -1.36 -15.04 -11.55
N ILE A 229 -1.24 -13.81 -12.08
CA ILE A 229 -1.01 -12.62 -11.27
C ILE A 229 -2.34 -12.11 -10.72
N ILE A 230 -2.49 -12.12 -9.40
CA ILE A 230 -3.76 -11.81 -8.73
C ILE A 230 -3.76 -10.48 -7.95
N ALA A 231 -2.59 -9.90 -7.74
CA ALA A 231 -2.43 -8.55 -7.22
C ALA A 231 -1.15 -7.91 -7.75
N ALA A 232 -1.15 -6.59 -7.87
CA ALA A 232 0.01 -5.81 -8.28
C ALA A 232 0.03 -4.47 -7.56
N SER A 233 1.21 -3.94 -7.25
CA SER A 233 1.35 -2.55 -6.76
C SER A 233 2.67 -1.91 -7.17
N LEU A 234 2.57 -0.66 -7.58
CA LEU A 234 3.69 0.21 -7.94
C LEU A 234 4.13 1.00 -6.71
N PHE A 235 5.44 0.98 -6.45
CA PHE A 235 6.07 1.74 -5.37
C PHE A 235 7.14 2.68 -5.91
N PHE A 236 7.31 3.82 -5.24
CA PHE A 236 8.42 4.75 -5.47
C PHE A 236 9.28 4.88 -4.23
N ASP A 237 10.61 4.85 -4.40
CA ASP A 237 11.56 5.06 -3.32
C ASP A 237 12.22 6.43 -3.45
N TYR A 238 12.01 7.29 -2.46
CA TYR A 238 12.58 8.63 -2.46
C TYR A 238 12.91 9.09 -1.04
N GLN A 239 14.15 9.58 -0.85
CA GLN A 239 14.60 10.19 0.42
C GLN A 239 14.43 9.28 1.66
N GLY A 240 14.69 7.97 1.52
CA GLY A 240 14.54 7.02 2.61
C GLY A 240 13.09 6.63 2.90
N THR A 241 12.16 6.94 2.00
CA THR A 241 10.74 6.58 2.12
C THR A 241 10.28 5.78 0.89
N ARG A 242 9.58 4.67 1.12
CA ARG A 242 8.85 3.92 0.08
C ARG A 242 7.39 4.39 0.04
N PHE A 243 6.92 4.85 -1.10
CA PHE A 243 5.55 5.34 -1.31
C PHE A 243 4.70 4.28 -2.00
N TYR A 244 3.56 3.93 -1.42
CA TYR A 244 2.57 3.00 -1.97
C TYR A 244 1.64 3.73 -2.94
N MET A 245 1.94 3.66 -4.24
CA MET A 245 1.31 4.52 -5.24
C MET A 245 0.03 3.89 -5.83
N GLN A 246 0.20 3.03 -6.84
CA GLN A 246 -0.91 2.41 -7.56
C GLN A 246 -1.02 0.97 -7.16
N SER A 247 -2.23 0.48 -6.91
CA SER A 247 -2.46 -0.91 -6.54
C SER A 247 -3.79 -1.42 -7.07
N ALA A 248 -3.83 -2.70 -7.41
CA ALA A 248 -5.06 -3.41 -7.69
C ALA A 248 -4.90 -4.90 -7.37
N ALA A 249 -6.02 -5.54 -7.06
CA ALA A 249 -6.10 -6.98 -6.86
C ALA A 249 -7.40 -7.51 -7.47
N ASN A 250 -7.37 -8.77 -7.90
CA ASN A 250 -8.54 -9.44 -8.44
C ASN A 250 -9.50 -9.79 -7.29
N LEU A 251 -10.67 -9.13 -7.25
CA LEU A 251 -11.63 -9.23 -6.15
C LEU A 251 -12.32 -10.61 -6.06
N ASP A 252 -12.32 -11.39 -7.13
CA ASP A 252 -12.82 -12.79 -7.12
C ASP A 252 -12.05 -13.63 -6.10
N PHE A 253 -10.76 -13.31 -5.92
CA PHE A 253 -9.85 -14.05 -5.05
C PHE A 253 -9.64 -13.36 -3.69
N LYS A 254 -10.55 -12.49 -3.24
CA LYS A 254 -10.46 -11.76 -1.95
C LYS A 254 -10.27 -12.63 -0.69
N HIS A 255 -10.50 -13.94 -0.80
CA HIS A 255 -10.28 -14.92 0.27
C HIS A 255 -8.80 -15.32 0.43
N LEU A 256 -7.98 -15.04 -0.58
CA LEU A 256 -6.52 -15.14 -0.54
C LEU A 256 -5.92 -13.83 -0.02
N PRO A 257 -4.87 -13.88 0.83
CA PRO A 257 -4.28 -12.69 1.43
C PRO A 257 -3.29 -11.96 0.50
N ALA A 258 -3.63 -11.79 -0.78
CA ALA A 258 -2.71 -11.28 -1.80
C ALA A 258 -2.16 -9.89 -1.47
N THR A 259 -3.03 -8.93 -1.14
CA THR A 259 -2.61 -7.56 -0.81
C THR A 259 -1.81 -7.49 0.48
N VAL A 260 -2.09 -8.34 1.47
CA VAL A 260 -1.28 -8.45 2.69
C VAL A 260 0.10 -9.03 2.39
N ALA A 261 0.17 -10.10 1.59
CA ALA A 261 1.44 -10.69 1.17
C ALA A 261 2.32 -9.64 0.47
N LEU A 262 1.72 -8.88 -0.45
CA LEU A 262 2.39 -7.84 -1.23
C LEU A 262 2.93 -6.74 -0.31
N LEU A 263 2.08 -6.12 0.49
CA LEU A 263 2.49 -5.00 1.35
C LEU A 263 3.47 -5.44 2.42
N SER A 264 3.29 -6.60 3.06
CA SER A 264 4.27 -7.10 4.01
C SER A 264 5.64 -7.33 3.35
N HIS A 265 5.68 -7.86 2.14
CA HIS A 265 6.95 -8.00 1.41
C HIS A 265 7.56 -6.63 1.08
N ALA A 266 6.75 -5.66 0.64
CA ALA A 266 7.21 -4.29 0.39
C ALA A 266 7.75 -3.58 1.65
N ILE A 267 7.12 -3.80 2.81
CA ILE A 267 7.56 -3.28 4.12
C ILE A 267 8.94 -3.84 4.48
N PHE A 268 9.12 -5.16 4.43
CA PHE A 268 10.38 -5.77 4.88
C PHE A 268 11.51 -5.56 3.88
N THR A 269 11.24 -5.60 2.57
CA THR A 269 12.26 -5.23 1.57
C THR A 269 12.66 -3.77 1.69
N ALA A 270 11.73 -2.84 1.96
CA ALA A 270 12.07 -1.43 2.18
C ALA A 270 13.02 -1.25 3.38
N LYS A 271 12.77 -1.99 4.46
CA LYS A 271 13.65 -2.01 5.63
C LYS A 271 15.02 -2.59 5.30
N GLU A 272 15.08 -3.71 4.58
CA GLU A 272 16.32 -4.35 4.14
C GLU A 272 17.14 -3.40 3.24
N ASP A 273 16.46 -2.63 2.38
CA ASP A 273 17.04 -1.59 1.52
C ASP A 273 17.49 -0.34 2.31
N GLY A 274 17.34 -0.31 3.63
CA GLY A 274 17.74 0.80 4.50
C GLY A 274 16.80 2.00 4.49
N LEU A 275 15.59 1.85 3.94
CA LEU A 275 14.56 2.89 4.02
C LEU A 275 14.03 2.98 5.46
N LYS A 276 13.66 4.20 5.87
CA LYS A 276 13.24 4.53 7.23
C LYS A 276 11.72 4.58 7.37
N THR A 277 11.00 4.73 6.26
CA THR A 277 9.55 4.92 6.28
C THR A 277 8.91 4.22 5.10
N LEU A 278 7.73 3.64 5.30
CA LEU A 278 6.80 3.33 4.22
C LEU A 278 5.58 4.24 4.36
N ASP A 279 5.27 5.04 3.34
CA ASP A 279 4.09 5.89 3.27
C ASP A 279 3.02 5.15 2.45
N PHE A 280 1.94 4.73 3.11
CA PHE A 280 0.81 4.06 2.47
C PHE A 280 -0.07 5.01 1.64
N TRP A 281 0.29 6.30 1.56
CA TRP A 281 -0.47 7.34 0.89
C TRP A 281 -1.82 7.62 1.55
N GLY A 282 -2.69 8.34 0.85
CA GLY A 282 -3.91 8.96 1.39
C GLY A 282 -4.83 8.07 2.20
N ILE A 283 -5.32 8.59 3.32
CA ILE A 283 -6.37 7.99 4.15
C ILE A 283 -7.64 8.85 4.17
N ALA A 284 -8.75 8.25 4.58
CA ALA A 284 -9.93 8.99 5.00
C ALA A 284 -9.61 9.86 6.23
N PRO A 285 -10.27 11.02 6.38
CA PRO A 285 -10.20 11.82 7.60
C PRO A 285 -10.52 11.00 8.85
N GLU A 286 -9.91 11.36 9.98
CA GLU A 286 -10.07 10.61 11.25
C GLU A 286 -11.52 10.56 11.74
N ASP A 287 -12.32 11.59 11.45
CA ASP A 287 -13.75 11.70 11.78
C ASP A 287 -14.68 11.14 10.68
N ALA A 288 -14.13 10.48 9.66
CA ALA A 288 -14.92 9.94 8.56
C ALA A 288 -15.77 8.74 9.00
N ASP A 289 -17.07 8.81 8.70
CA ASP A 289 -18.01 7.71 8.91
C ASP A 289 -17.65 6.46 8.09
N ALA A 290 -18.13 5.30 8.52
CA ALA A 290 -17.91 4.01 7.85
C ALA A 290 -18.40 3.96 6.38
N SER A 291 -19.33 4.84 6.01
CA SER A 291 -19.79 5.03 4.62
C SER A 291 -18.81 5.78 3.73
N HIS A 292 -17.74 6.39 4.29
CA HIS A 292 -16.75 7.11 3.52
C HIS A 292 -16.05 6.17 2.51
N PRO A 293 -15.88 6.55 1.23
CA PRO A 293 -15.31 5.67 0.20
C PRO A 293 -13.91 5.13 0.53
N TRP A 294 -13.18 5.83 1.39
CA TRP A 294 -11.82 5.44 1.81
C TRP A 294 -11.74 4.72 3.16
N TYR A 295 -12.85 4.56 3.89
CA TYR A 295 -12.84 3.95 5.23
C TYR A 295 -12.17 2.56 5.23
N GLY A 296 -12.60 1.66 4.35
CA GLY A 296 -12.01 0.32 4.26
C GLY A 296 -10.54 0.32 3.81
N PHE A 297 -10.11 1.29 3.00
CA PHE A 297 -8.71 1.45 2.62
C PHE A 297 -7.87 1.96 3.79
N THR A 298 -8.41 2.90 4.58
CA THR A 298 -7.79 3.38 5.82
C THR A 298 -7.60 2.24 6.81
N GLU A 299 -8.65 1.50 7.13
CA GLU A 299 -8.58 0.37 8.07
C GLU A 299 -7.58 -0.69 7.63
N PHE A 300 -7.54 -0.97 6.34
CA PHE A 300 -6.54 -1.88 5.78
C PHE A 300 -5.10 -1.39 6.00
N LYS A 301 -4.81 -0.11 5.77
CA LYS A 301 -3.48 0.48 6.00
C LYS A 301 -3.13 0.51 7.49
N LYS A 302 -4.06 0.96 8.34
CA LYS A 302 -3.93 0.97 9.80
C LYS A 302 -3.67 -0.44 10.37
N SER A 303 -4.15 -1.49 9.70
CA SER A 303 -3.94 -2.88 10.13
C SER A 303 -2.48 -3.35 10.13
N PHE A 304 -1.55 -2.60 9.51
CA PHE A 304 -0.11 -2.84 9.55
C PHE A 304 0.59 -2.08 10.69
N GLY A 305 -0.16 -1.44 11.58
CA GLY A 305 0.38 -0.47 12.55
C GLY A 305 0.77 0.83 11.86
N GLY A 306 1.57 1.66 12.53
CA GLY A 306 2.02 2.95 12.00
C GLY A 306 1.32 4.13 12.66
N TYR A 307 1.36 5.28 11.97
CA TYR A 307 0.86 6.55 12.47
C TYR A 307 0.36 7.43 11.33
N GLU A 308 -0.52 8.37 11.65
CA GLU A 308 -1.00 9.37 10.70
C GLU A 308 0.06 10.46 10.47
N LYS A 309 0.15 10.93 9.24
CA LYS A 309 0.96 12.09 8.87
C LYS A 309 0.12 13.11 8.12
N ILE A 310 0.06 14.31 8.70
CA ILE A 310 -0.74 15.42 8.19
C ILE A 310 0.16 16.49 7.57
N TYR A 311 -0.20 16.91 6.36
CA TYR A 311 0.47 17.91 5.55
C TYR A 311 -0.34 19.21 5.49
N ALA A 312 0.28 20.28 4.97
CA ALA A 312 -0.40 21.58 4.75
C ALA A 312 -1.51 21.47 3.70
N GLY A 313 -1.33 20.50 2.81
CA GLY A 313 -1.98 20.47 1.50
C GLY A 313 -1.49 21.59 0.59
N THR A 314 -2.29 21.88 -0.42
CA THR A 314 -1.90 22.71 -1.56
C THR A 314 -2.33 24.16 -1.40
N PHE A 315 -1.42 25.08 -1.69
CA PHE A 315 -1.66 26.52 -1.71
C PHE A 315 -1.26 27.14 -3.04
N ASP A 316 -2.01 28.16 -3.47
CA ASP A 316 -1.65 29.05 -4.57
C ASP A 316 -1.13 30.38 -3.98
N TYR A 317 0.10 30.75 -4.32
CA TYR A 317 0.65 32.08 -4.06
C TYR A 317 0.42 32.97 -5.28
N LEU A 318 -0.35 34.04 -5.10
CA LEU A 318 -0.84 34.88 -6.20
C LEU A 318 0.25 35.84 -6.70
N ILE A 319 0.61 35.73 -7.98
CA ILE A 319 1.49 36.68 -8.67
C ILE A 319 0.66 37.83 -9.25
N ASN A 320 -0.52 37.52 -9.83
CA ASN A 320 -1.47 38.50 -10.33
C ASN A 320 -2.89 38.21 -9.81
N PRO A 321 -3.33 38.88 -8.72
CA PRO A 321 -4.63 38.63 -8.11
C PRO A 321 -5.84 38.85 -9.03
N ARG A 322 -5.77 39.84 -9.93
CA ARG A 322 -6.86 40.14 -10.88
C ARG A 322 -7.00 39.02 -11.91
N LYS A 323 -5.89 38.58 -12.52
CA LYS A 323 -5.88 37.44 -13.44
C LYS A 323 -6.29 36.14 -12.73
N TYR A 324 -5.89 35.96 -11.47
CA TYR A 324 -6.31 34.79 -10.68
C TYR A 324 -7.83 34.76 -10.45
N HIS A 325 -8.43 35.91 -10.14
CA HIS A 325 -9.88 36.01 -9.98
C HIS A 325 -10.61 35.61 -11.27
N LEU A 326 -10.19 36.15 -12.41
CA LEU A 326 -10.74 35.77 -13.72
C LEU A 326 -10.56 34.26 -14.00
N TYR A 327 -9.34 33.74 -13.79
CA TYR A 327 -9.06 32.30 -13.92
C TYR A 327 -9.99 31.44 -13.05
N SER A 328 -10.24 31.86 -11.81
CA SER A 328 -11.10 31.14 -10.87
C SER A 328 -12.56 31.06 -11.34
N ILE A 329 -13.08 32.15 -11.93
CA ILE A 329 -14.40 32.21 -12.54
C ILE A 329 -14.47 31.26 -13.74
N LEU A 330 -13.52 31.38 -14.68
CA LEU A 330 -13.47 30.55 -15.89
C LEU A 330 -13.36 29.05 -15.54
N ARG A 331 -12.56 28.70 -14.53
CA ARG A 331 -12.42 27.32 -14.05
C ARG A 331 -13.73 26.80 -13.47
N LYS A 332 -14.49 27.62 -12.73
CA LYS A 332 -15.80 27.25 -12.19
C LYS A 332 -16.81 26.99 -13.32
N ILE A 333 -16.86 27.86 -14.32
CA ILE A 333 -17.71 27.69 -15.51
C ILE A 333 -17.37 26.39 -16.24
N ASN A 334 -16.09 26.13 -16.51
CA ASN A 334 -15.65 24.90 -17.17
C ASN A 334 -16.02 23.63 -16.39
N ARG A 335 -15.91 23.66 -15.04
CA ARG A 335 -16.35 22.54 -14.20
C ARG A 335 -17.85 22.27 -14.32
N ILE A 336 -18.68 23.31 -14.36
CA ILE A 336 -20.13 23.18 -14.56
C ILE A 336 -20.42 22.60 -15.95
N LYS A 337 -19.80 23.16 -16.99
CA LYS A 337 -19.95 22.66 -18.37
C LYS A 337 -19.61 21.17 -18.47
N ARG A 338 -18.49 20.73 -17.88
CA ARG A 338 -18.10 19.31 -17.88
C ARG A 338 -19.09 18.40 -17.15
N LYS A 339 -19.70 18.86 -16.06
CA LYS A 339 -20.74 18.09 -15.36
C LYS A 339 -21.98 17.91 -16.24
N ILE A 340 -22.43 18.97 -16.91
CA ILE A 340 -23.61 18.94 -17.80
C ILE A 340 -23.39 18.04 -19.02
N ILE A 341 -22.18 18.07 -19.60
CA ILE A 341 -21.84 17.20 -20.73
C ILE A 341 -21.77 15.74 -20.29
N LYS A 342 -21.13 15.44 -19.15
CA LYS A 342 -21.06 14.07 -18.60
C LYS A 342 -22.39 13.46 -18.18
N THR A 343 -23.45 14.27 -17.99
CA THR A 343 -24.80 13.76 -17.67
C THR A 343 -25.65 13.47 -18.91
N LYS A 344 -25.14 13.77 -20.12
CA LYS A 344 -25.84 13.53 -21.39
C LYS A 344 -25.36 12.27 -22.13
N ASP A 345 -24.23 11.70 -21.71
CA ASP A 345 -23.70 10.41 -22.13
C ASP A 345 -23.88 9.41 -20.97
#